data_AF-A0A5M3WAS8-F1
#
_entry.id   AF-A0A5M3WAS8-F1
#
_cell.length_a   1.000
_cell.length_b   1.000
_cell.length_c   1.000
_cell.angle_alpha   90.00
_cell.angle_beta   90.00
_cell.angle_gamma   90.00
#
_symmetry.space_group_name_H-M   'P 1'
#
loop_
_entity.id
_entity.type
_entity.pdbx_description
1 polymer ?
#
loop_
_entity_poly.entity_id
_entity_poly.type
_entity_poly.pdbx_seq_one_letter_code
_entity_poly.pdbx_strand_id
1 'polypeptide(L)'
;MSEASASRHCLHDLLERTRLLHIEAGHPTLATVERVAVDLIEEKQRAGVYDAWRRLPKSTVSDVLGGKCRKLPDWQFFHTFVAVCARLAAHNDLVVPAPSELMDEFGKLWKAAMIEMGGSPYLSPQRWTPGDILEPNPDEVRIERIPPIQFRMPRAWGRSGAAILRRAGMGDANAAYQAAILLACEASLKPDDAEGKQTLLDMAAFWRGKATGKVEKAAALRLDGIQLRRAAENLALGYKRSGKPCVIFFRAFLQAEAAMGGTRVGTGAERPATRQQDDADSIRRV
;
A
#
# COMPACT_ATOMS: atom_id res chain seq x y z
N MET A 1 -26.03 -24.06 31.02
CA MET A 1 -24.99 -23.01 31.03
C MET A 1 -24.21 -23.17 29.74
N SER A 2 -24.24 -22.14 28.89
CA SER A 2 -23.90 -22.19 27.47
C SER A 2 -22.38 -22.22 27.24
N GLU A 3 -21.89 -23.06 26.33
CA GLU A 3 -20.47 -23.14 25.89
C GLU A 3 -19.90 -21.77 25.46
N ALA A 4 -20.76 -20.84 25.03
CA ALA A 4 -20.37 -19.47 24.70
C ALA A 4 -19.86 -18.64 25.91
N SER A 5 -20.11 -19.09 27.15
CA SER A 5 -19.60 -18.45 28.36
C SER A 5 -18.20 -18.92 28.73
N ALA A 6 -17.79 -20.12 28.33
CA ALA A 6 -16.42 -20.62 28.56
C ALA A 6 -15.44 -19.98 27.56
N SER A 7 -15.87 -19.82 26.30
CA SER A 7 -15.11 -19.23 25.18
C SER A 7 -14.90 -17.71 25.23
N ARG A 8 -14.86 -17.09 26.41
CA ARG A 8 -14.47 -15.67 26.57
C ARG A 8 -13.33 -15.48 27.56
N HIS A 9 -12.84 -16.55 28.17
CA HIS A 9 -11.88 -16.47 29.25
C HIS A 9 -10.46 -16.28 28.71
N CYS A 10 -10.04 -16.99 27.65
CA CYS A 10 -8.64 -16.92 27.20
C CYS A 10 -8.30 -15.58 26.55
N LEU A 11 -9.24 -14.99 25.77
CA LEU A 11 -9.04 -13.66 25.21
C LEU A 11 -8.98 -12.60 26.32
N HIS A 12 -9.86 -12.70 27.31
CA HIS A 12 -9.86 -11.80 28.45
C HIS A 12 -8.54 -11.90 29.23
N ASP A 13 -8.06 -13.11 29.52
CA ASP A 13 -6.82 -13.36 30.24
C ASP A 13 -5.60 -12.80 29.50
N LEU A 14 -5.55 -12.97 28.17
CA LEU A 14 -4.50 -12.37 27.34
C LEU A 14 -4.52 -10.84 27.42
N LEU A 15 -5.68 -10.22 27.29
CA LEU A 15 -5.82 -8.76 27.30
C LEU A 15 -5.52 -8.18 28.69
N GLU A 16 -5.98 -8.84 29.75
CA GLU A 16 -5.70 -8.43 31.12
C GLU A 16 -4.22 -8.60 31.44
N ARG A 17 -3.59 -9.71 31.03
CA ARG A 17 -2.14 -9.87 31.20
C ARG A 17 -1.34 -8.84 30.41
N THR A 18 -1.79 -8.50 29.19
CA THR A 18 -1.20 -7.40 28.39
C THR A 18 -1.28 -6.07 29.13
N ARG A 19 -2.43 -5.79 29.76
CA ARG A 19 -2.61 -4.60 30.59
C ARG A 19 -1.69 -4.63 31.80
N LEU A 20 -1.61 -5.72 32.55
CA LEU A 20 -0.72 -5.85 33.70
C LEU A 20 0.75 -5.63 33.33
N LEU A 21 1.23 -6.23 32.24
CA LEU A 21 2.60 -6.00 31.77
C LEU A 21 2.86 -4.51 31.45
N HIS A 22 1.86 -3.80 30.93
CA HIS A 22 1.96 -2.36 30.69
C HIS A 22 2.06 -1.55 31.99
N ILE A 23 1.38 -1.99 33.06
CA ILE A 23 1.49 -1.41 34.41
C ILE A 23 2.89 -1.68 34.99
N GLU A 24 3.33 -2.93 34.92
CA GLU A 24 4.65 -3.40 35.40
C GLU A 24 5.81 -2.67 34.69
N ALA A 25 5.63 -2.29 33.43
CA ALA A 25 6.59 -1.47 32.68
C ALA A 25 6.55 0.04 33.01
N GLY A 26 5.77 0.46 34.01
CA GLY A 26 5.70 1.84 34.48
C GLY A 26 4.72 2.73 33.71
N HIS A 27 3.64 2.15 33.14
CA HIS A 27 2.61 2.89 32.39
C HIS A 27 3.16 3.84 31.30
N PRO A 28 3.99 3.34 30.37
CA PRO A 28 4.58 4.19 29.35
C PRO A 28 3.50 4.81 28.45
N THR A 29 3.67 6.05 28.03
CA THR A 29 2.72 6.67 27.10
C THR A 29 2.69 5.92 25.76
N LEU A 30 1.56 5.93 25.06
CA LEU A 30 1.44 5.28 23.74
C LEU A 30 2.46 5.81 22.71
N ALA A 31 2.84 7.09 22.83
CA ALA A 31 3.89 7.69 21.98
C ALA A 31 5.27 7.11 22.31
N THR A 32 5.57 6.88 23.59
CA THR A 32 6.80 6.23 24.03
C THR A 32 6.87 4.79 23.51
N VAL A 33 5.78 4.03 23.63
CA VAL A 33 5.69 2.63 23.15
C VAL A 33 5.94 2.56 21.64
N GLU A 34 5.29 3.41 20.84
CA GLU A 34 5.47 3.42 19.38
C GLU A 34 6.91 3.77 18.99
N ARG A 35 7.50 4.79 19.63
CA ARG A 35 8.89 5.19 19.37
C ARG A 35 9.86 4.04 19.66
N VAL A 36 9.78 3.45 20.85
CA VAL A 36 10.68 2.34 21.25
C VAL A 36 10.47 1.10 20.36
N ALA A 37 9.25 0.86 19.88
CA ALA A 37 8.99 -0.19 18.90
C ALA A 37 9.73 0.05 17.59
N VAL A 38 9.72 1.29 17.06
CA VAL A 38 10.45 1.64 15.83
C VAL A 38 11.95 1.47 16.04
N ASP A 39 12.49 1.98 17.15
CA ASP A 39 13.92 1.87 17.47
C ASP A 39 14.37 0.40 17.58
N LEU A 40 13.56 -0.44 18.24
CA LEU A 40 13.82 -1.87 18.39
C LEU A 40 13.78 -2.61 17.04
N ILE A 41 12.81 -2.29 16.18
CA ILE A 41 12.69 -2.87 14.83
C ILE A 41 13.93 -2.53 14.01
N GLU A 42 14.36 -1.27 14.01
CA GLU A 42 15.54 -0.83 13.25
C GLU A 42 16.83 -1.46 13.78
N GLU A 43 16.98 -1.59 15.10
CA GLU A 43 18.12 -2.26 15.73
C GLU A 43 18.20 -3.74 15.32
N LYS A 44 17.08 -4.47 15.35
CA LYS A 44 17.03 -5.88 14.96
C LYS A 44 17.25 -6.10 13.47
N GLN A 45 16.73 -5.21 12.63
CA GLN A 45 17.01 -5.21 11.19
C GLN A 45 18.50 -4.99 10.90
N ARG A 46 19.16 -4.05 11.60
CA ARG A 46 20.60 -3.83 11.49
C ARG A 46 21.43 -5.04 11.93
N ALA A 47 20.95 -5.79 12.92
CA ALA A 47 21.59 -7.01 13.39
C ALA A 47 21.38 -8.23 12.45
N GLY A 48 20.70 -8.06 11.31
CA GLY A 48 20.38 -9.16 10.39
C GLY A 48 19.36 -10.16 10.93
N VAL A 49 18.71 -9.84 12.06
CA VAL A 49 17.65 -10.67 12.64
C VAL A 49 16.34 -10.25 11.98
N TYR A 50 16.00 -10.92 10.88
CA TYR A 50 14.74 -10.74 10.16
C TYR A 50 13.56 -11.45 10.84
N ASP A 51 13.56 -11.47 12.17
CA ASP A 51 12.36 -11.84 12.89
C ASP A 51 11.24 -10.87 12.53
N ALA A 52 10.02 -11.38 12.56
CA ALA A 52 8.87 -10.64 12.07
C ALA A 52 8.38 -9.64 13.13
N TRP A 53 9.21 -8.65 13.42
CA TRP A 53 8.88 -7.51 14.26
C TRP A 53 7.87 -6.62 13.54
N ARG A 54 6.84 -6.19 14.26
CA ARG A 54 5.73 -5.42 13.69
C ARG A 54 5.60 -4.08 14.39
N ARG A 55 5.38 -3.02 13.61
CA ARG A 55 5.04 -1.71 14.17
C ARG A 55 3.81 -1.82 15.08
N LEU A 56 3.77 -0.97 16.10
CA LEU A 56 2.69 -0.91 17.10
C LEU A 56 1.90 0.40 16.92
N PRO A 57 0.85 0.45 16.08
CA PRO A 57 0.04 1.66 15.92
C PRO A 57 -0.64 2.04 17.23
N LYS A 58 -0.65 3.33 17.58
CA LYS A 58 -1.28 3.85 18.82
C LYS A 58 -2.72 3.39 19.00
N SER A 59 -3.51 3.38 17.92
CA SER A 59 -4.91 2.94 17.96
C SER A 59 -5.04 1.48 18.38
N THR A 60 -4.24 0.59 17.79
CA THR A 60 -4.28 -0.84 18.12
C THR A 60 -3.80 -1.12 19.54
N VAL A 61 -2.73 -0.44 19.98
CA VAL A 61 -2.26 -0.57 21.37
C VAL A 61 -3.32 -0.06 22.35
N SER A 62 -3.95 1.08 22.06
CA SER A 62 -5.04 1.61 22.89
C SER A 62 -6.25 0.68 22.94
N ASP A 63 -6.63 0.05 21.82
CA ASP A 63 -7.75 -0.88 21.77
C ASP A 63 -7.47 -2.15 22.57
N VAL A 64 -6.23 -2.65 22.50
CA VAL A 64 -5.79 -3.83 23.25
C VAL A 64 -5.76 -3.53 24.76
N LEU A 65 -5.10 -2.45 25.18
CA LEU A 65 -5.03 -2.05 26.58
C LEU A 65 -6.39 -1.68 27.17
N GLY A 66 -7.30 -1.14 26.35
CA GLY A 66 -8.66 -0.81 26.74
C GLY A 66 -9.65 -1.98 26.69
N GLY A 67 -9.21 -3.19 26.29
CA GLY A 67 -10.10 -4.35 26.14
C GLY A 67 -11.16 -4.22 25.04
N LYS A 68 -11.02 -3.24 24.13
CA LYS A 68 -11.99 -2.94 23.06
C LYS A 68 -11.69 -3.66 21.75
N CYS A 69 -10.75 -4.60 21.77
CA CYS A 69 -10.26 -5.26 20.58
C CYS A 69 -11.31 -6.23 20.01
N ARG A 70 -11.96 -5.86 18.90
CA ARG A 70 -12.95 -6.73 18.21
C ARG A 70 -12.30 -7.88 17.44
N LYS A 71 -11.01 -7.75 17.09
CA LYS A 71 -10.25 -8.73 16.32
C LYS A 71 -8.89 -8.90 16.97
N LEU A 72 -8.57 -10.13 17.38
CA LEU A 72 -7.29 -10.46 18.00
C LEU A 72 -6.11 -10.07 17.07
N PRO A 73 -5.15 -9.26 17.54
CA PRO A 73 -3.93 -8.97 16.78
C PRO A 73 -3.11 -10.24 16.53
N ASP A 74 -2.24 -10.19 15.53
CA ASP A 74 -1.35 -11.31 15.26
C ASP A 74 -0.27 -11.48 16.33
N TRP A 75 0.33 -12.67 16.37
CA TRP A 75 1.40 -12.96 17.33
C TRP A 75 2.55 -11.96 17.28
N GLN A 76 2.89 -11.47 16.08
CA GLN A 76 3.96 -10.48 15.88
C GLN A 76 3.71 -9.16 16.60
N PHE A 77 2.44 -8.74 16.71
CA PHE A 77 2.06 -7.58 17.50
C PHE A 77 2.38 -7.82 18.98
N PHE A 78 1.91 -8.93 19.57
CA PHE A 78 2.15 -9.24 20.98
C PHE A 78 3.64 -9.46 21.28
N HIS A 79 4.35 -10.16 20.41
CA HIS A 79 5.79 -10.33 20.52
C HIS A 79 6.53 -8.98 20.55
N THR A 80 6.20 -8.06 19.64
CA THR A 80 6.84 -6.74 19.63
C THR A 80 6.45 -5.93 20.87
N PHE A 81 5.18 -6.00 21.29
CA PHE A 81 4.69 -5.31 22.48
C PHE A 81 5.38 -5.75 23.76
N VAL A 82 5.52 -7.07 23.98
CA VAL A 82 6.19 -7.66 25.14
C VAL A 82 7.66 -7.22 25.19
N ALA A 83 8.37 -7.27 24.06
CA ALA A 83 9.77 -6.86 24.00
C ALA A 83 9.96 -5.37 24.30
N VAL A 84 9.03 -4.53 23.83
CA VAL A 84 9.04 -3.09 24.12
C VAL A 84 8.79 -2.83 25.60
N CYS A 85 7.83 -3.52 26.23
CA CYS A 85 7.55 -3.38 27.65
C CYS A 85 8.74 -3.84 28.52
N ALA A 86 9.35 -4.99 28.19
CA ALA A 86 10.54 -5.46 28.88
C ALA A 86 11.73 -4.48 28.78
N ARG A 87 11.95 -3.88 27.59
CA ARG A 87 12.99 -2.87 27.40
C ARG A 87 12.73 -1.59 28.19
N LEU A 88 11.47 -1.15 28.22
CA LEU A 88 11.06 0.03 28.99
C LEU A 88 11.18 -0.19 30.50
N ALA A 89 10.80 -1.37 30.98
CA ALA A 89 10.99 -1.76 32.36
C ALA A 89 12.47 -1.75 32.75
N ALA A 90 13.34 -2.35 31.93
CA ALA A 90 14.79 -2.35 32.15
C ALA A 90 15.38 -0.93 32.15
N HIS A 91 14.89 -0.03 31.29
CA HIS A 91 15.35 1.37 31.28
C HIS A 91 14.91 2.15 32.54
N ASN A 92 13.82 1.74 33.18
CA ASN A 92 13.29 2.38 34.37
C ASN A 92 13.67 1.65 35.68
N ASP A 93 14.62 0.71 35.62
CA ASP A 93 15.04 -0.15 36.73
C ASP A 93 13.87 -0.91 37.41
N LEU A 94 12.84 -1.24 36.63
CA LEU A 94 11.69 -2.01 37.08
C LEU A 94 11.96 -3.51 36.89
N VAL A 95 11.68 -4.29 37.94
CA VAL A 95 11.86 -5.74 37.91
C VAL A 95 10.67 -6.37 37.19
N VAL A 96 10.94 -6.94 36.02
CA VAL A 96 9.98 -7.66 35.20
C VAL A 96 10.59 -9.03 34.84
N PRO A 97 9.79 -10.11 34.69
CA PRO A 97 10.31 -11.42 34.30
C PRO A 97 11.17 -11.37 33.04
N ALA A 98 12.02 -12.38 32.86
CA ALA A 98 12.94 -12.42 31.73
C ALA A 98 12.15 -12.37 30.40
N PRO A 99 12.66 -11.68 29.35
CA PRO A 99 11.95 -11.56 28.09
C PRO A 99 11.53 -12.91 27.49
N SER A 100 12.33 -13.97 27.63
CA SER A 100 11.99 -15.31 27.16
C SER A 100 10.78 -15.90 27.89
N GLU A 101 10.69 -15.71 29.20
CA GLU A 101 9.57 -16.20 30.01
C GLU A 101 8.27 -15.48 29.65
N LEU A 102 8.33 -14.16 29.47
CA LEU A 102 7.18 -13.37 29.01
C LEU A 102 6.72 -13.80 27.61
N MET A 103 7.66 -14.03 26.69
CA MET A 103 7.30 -14.48 25.34
C MET A 103 6.62 -15.85 25.36
N ASP A 104 7.10 -16.78 26.18
CA ASP A 104 6.49 -18.09 26.32
C ASP A 104 5.09 -18.01 26.96
N GLU A 105 4.94 -17.19 28.01
CA GLU A 105 3.67 -16.93 28.68
C GLU A 105 2.64 -16.36 27.69
N PHE A 106 2.96 -15.24 27.04
CA PHE A 106 2.08 -14.59 26.07
C PHE A 106 1.83 -15.47 24.85
N GLY A 107 2.80 -16.28 24.43
CA GLY A 107 2.64 -17.23 23.34
C GLY A 107 1.58 -18.29 23.63
N LYS A 108 1.53 -18.79 24.87
CA LYS A 108 0.50 -19.74 25.33
C LYS A 108 -0.88 -19.07 25.38
N LEU A 109 -0.96 -17.87 26.00
CA LEU A 109 -2.21 -17.11 26.11
C LEU A 109 -2.78 -16.73 24.73
N TRP A 110 -1.92 -16.28 23.81
CA TRP A 110 -2.33 -15.94 22.44
C TRP A 110 -2.82 -17.16 21.66
N LYS A 111 -2.13 -18.30 21.75
CA LYS A 111 -2.59 -19.54 21.10
C LYS A 111 -3.95 -20.00 21.64
N ALA A 112 -4.14 -19.95 22.95
CA ALA A 112 -5.42 -20.29 23.58
C ALA A 112 -6.54 -19.35 23.09
N ALA A 113 -6.30 -18.02 23.10
CA ALA A 113 -7.25 -17.03 22.60
C ALA A 113 -7.55 -17.19 21.09
N MET A 114 -6.56 -17.57 20.28
CA MET A 114 -6.75 -17.83 18.84
C MET A 114 -7.66 -19.03 18.59
N ILE A 115 -7.43 -20.14 19.29
CA ILE A 115 -8.26 -21.36 19.19
C ILE A 115 -9.70 -21.04 19.63
N GLU A 116 -9.86 -20.29 20.72
CA GLU A 116 -11.16 -19.85 21.24
C GLU A 116 -11.95 -19.01 20.22
N MET A 117 -11.27 -18.13 19.50
CA MET A 117 -11.87 -17.28 18.45
C MET A 117 -12.15 -18.02 17.13
N GLY A 118 -11.96 -19.34 17.08
CA GLY A 118 -12.11 -20.14 15.86
C GLY A 118 -11.02 -19.87 14.81
N GLY A 119 -9.91 -19.23 15.21
CA GLY A 119 -8.75 -19.00 14.36
C GLY A 119 -7.79 -20.18 14.41
N SER A 120 -7.10 -20.46 13.30
CA SER A 120 -5.99 -21.42 13.30
C SER A 120 -4.72 -20.74 13.84
N PRO A 121 -4.12 -21.20 14.94
CA PRO A 121 -2.88 -20.63 15.49
C PRO A 121 -1.67 -20.85 14.55
N TYR A 122 -1.81 -21.76 13.57
CA TYR A 122 -0.80 -22.04 12.54
C TYR A 122 -0.86 -21.09 11.34
N LEU A 123 -1.81 -20.16 11.31
CA LEU A 123 -1.96 -19.18 10.22
C LEU A 123 -1.52 -17.78 10.68
N SER A 124 -0.22 -17.61 10.95
CA SER A 124 0.41 -16.28 10.90
C SER A 124 1.87 -16.37 10.44
N PRO A 125 2.33 -15.42 9.63
CA PRO A 125 2.07 -15.27 8.20
C PRO A 125 2.85 -16.31 7.38
N GLN A 126 2.65 -16.35 6.06
CA GLN A 126 3.61 -16.96 5.15
C GLN A 126 5.03 -16.45 5.45
N ARG A 127 5.82 -17.21 6.23
CA ARG A 127 7.27 -17.19 6.07
C ARG A 127 7.48 -17.64 4.63
N TRP A 128 7.95 -16.74 3.79
CA TRP A 128 8.51 -17.16 2.52
C TRP A 128 9.79 -17.92 2.88
N THR A 129 9.69 -19.23 3.02
CA THR A 129 10.84 -20.13 3.10
C THR A 129 11.20 -20.47 1.65
N PRO A 130 12.32 -19.98 1.10
CA PRO A 130 12.79 -20.48 -0.19
C PRO A 130 13.07 -21.97 -0.05
N GLY A 131 12.26 -22.80 -0.72
CA GLY A 131 12.42 -24.26 -0.74
C GLY A 131 11.21 -25.07 -0.26
N ASP A 132 10.20 -24.45 0.37
CA ASP A 132 9.02 -25.18 0.87
C ASP A 132 7.90 -25.19 -0.19
N ILE A 133 8.20 -25.84 -1.31
CA ILE A 133 7.22 -26.24 -2.32
C ILE A 133 6.92 -27.71 -2.02
N LEU A 134 5.77 -27.95 -1.39
CA LEU A 134 5.16 -29.29 -1.37
C LEU A 134 5.17 -29.83 -2.80
N GLU A 135 5.72 -31.02 -2.97
CA GLU A 135 5.81 -31.73 -4.23
C GLU A 135 4.42 -31.82 -4.89
N PRO A 136 4.26 -31.36 -6.15
CA PRO A 136 2.97 -31.29 -6.78
C PRO A 136 2.41 -32.69 -7.08
N ASN A 137 1.19 -32.92 -6.62
CA ASN A 137 0.38 -34.08 -6.96
C ASN A 137 0.18 -34.15 -8.49
N PRO A 138 0.47 -35.26 -9.18
CA PRO A 138 0.43 -35.33 -10.65
C PRO A 138 -0.95 -35.05 -11.27
N ASP A 139 -2.03 -35.17 -10.49
CA ASP A 139 -3.41 -34.99 -10.96
C ASP A 139 -4.00 -33.59 -10.69
N GLU A 140 -3.23 -32.68 -10.08
CA GLU A 140 -3.71 -31.32 -9.86
C GLU A 140 -3.66 -30.53 -11.18
N VAL A 141 -4.83 -30.21 -11.74
CA VAL A 141 -4.97 -29.35 -12.92
C VAL A 141 -4.25 -28.03 -12.64
N ARG A 142 -3.04 -27.90 -13.18
CA ARG A 142 -2.19 -26.72 -13.06
C ARG A 142 -2.97 -25.54 -13.63
N ILE A 143 -3.54 -24.71 -12.75
CA ILE A 143 -3.83 -23.33 -13.11
C ILE A 143 -2.47 -22.75 -13.52
N GLU A 144 -2.28 -22.50 -14.81
CA GLU A 144 -1.05 -21.91 -15.33
C GLU A 144 -0.70 -20.70 -14.45
N ARG A 145 0.40 -20.83 -13.68
CA ARG A 145 0.93 -19.70 -12.94
C ARG A 145 1.32 -18.65 -13.97
N ILE A 146 0.48 -17.62 -14.08
CA ILE A 146 0.75 -16.42 -14.86
C ILE A 146 2.16 -15.98 -14.45
N PRO A 147 3.11 -15.85 -15.40
CA PRO A 147 4.47 -15.45 -15.08
C PRO A 147 4.40 -14.16 -14.25
N PRO A 148 5.16 -14.05 -13.15
CA PRO A 148 5.15 -12.86 -12.33
C PRO A 148 5.49 -11.70 -13.26
N ILE A 149 4.50 -10.86 -13.50
CA ILE A 149 4.68 -9.63 -14.26
C ILE A 149 5.61 -8.83 -13.36
N GLN A 150 6.91 -8.83 -13.68
CA GLN A 150 7.96 -8.17 -12.90
C GLN A 150 7.65 -6.67 -12.73
N PHE A 151 6.78 -6.16 -13.59
CA PHE A 151 6.30 -4.80 -13.59
C PHE A 151 5.20 -4.53 -12.56
N ARG A 152 5.46 -3.59 -11.65
CA ARG A 152 4.46 -3.06 -10.70
C ARG A 152 3.81 -1.81 -11.27
N MET A 153 2.49 -1.68 -11.07
CA MET A 153 1.78 -0.45 -11.42
C MET A 153 2.44 0.76 -10.74
N PRO A 154 2.61 1.90 -11.44
CA PRO A 154 3.10 3.12 -10.82
C PRO A 154 2.35 3.45 -9.52
N ARG A 155 3.09 3.91 -8.51
CA ARG A 155 2.53 4.18 -7.17
C ARG A 155 1.37 5.17 -7.20
N ALA A 156 1.31 6.04 -8.21
CA ALA A 156 0.23 7.01 -8.44
C ALA A 156 -1.17 6.36 -8.48
N TRP A 157 -1.28 5.08 -8.85
CA TRP A 157 -2.55 4.37 -9.00
C TRP A 157 -2.96 3.54 -7.77
N GLY A 158 -2.06 3.42 -6.78
CA GLY A 158 -2.31 2.74 -5.51
C GLY A 158 -2.78 1.29 -5.65
N ARG A 159 -3.58 0.83 -4.67
CA ARG A 159 -4.08 -0.56 -4.59
C ARG A 159 -5.00 -0.93 -5.75
N SER A 160 -5.81 0.01 -6.23
CA SER A 160 -6.76 -0.22 -7.32
C SER A 160 -6.03 -0.48 -8.64
N GLY A 161 -4.99 0.30 -8.95
CA GLY A 161 -4.14 0.04 -10.13
C GLY A 161 -3.45 -1.33 -10.05
N ALA A 162 -2.93 -1.71 -8.87
CA ALA A 162 -2.34 -3.03 -8.67
C ALA A 162 -3.36 -4.17 -8.84
N ALA A 163 -4.60 -3.99 -8.38
CA ALA A 163 -5.67 -4.96 -8.56
C ALA A 163 -6.07 -5.11 -10.04
N ILE A 164 -6.07 -4.01 -10.80
CA ILE A 164 -6.32 -4.02 -12.25
C ILE A 164 -5.22 -4.79 -12.97
N LEU A 165 -3.94 -4.52 -12.71
CA LEU A 165 -2.85 -5.30 -13.33
C LEU A 165 -2.92 -6.78 -13.00
N ARG A 166 -3.26 -7.13 -11.75
CA ARG A 166 -3.41 -8.53 -11.36
C ARG A 166 -4.51 -9.21 -12.16
N ARG A 167 -5.68 -8.59 -12.28
CA ARG A 167 -6.79 -9.08 -13.11
C ARG A 167 -6.39 -9.19 -14.59
N ALA A 168 -5.69 -8.21 -15.12
CA ALA A 168 -5.18 -8.24 -16.48
C ALA A 168 -4.23 -9.44 -16.69
N GLY A 169 -3.36 -9.70 -15.72
CA GLY A 169 -2.49 -10.89 -15.69
C GLY A 169 -3.28 -12.20 -15.69
N MET A 170 -4.43 -12.24 -15.02
CA MET A 170 -5.36 -13.38 -15.03
C MET A 170 -6.19 -13.51 -16.32
N GLY A 171 -5.87 -12.75 -17.37
CA GLY A 171 -6.53 -12.84 -18.67
C GLY A 171 -7.81 -12.02 -18.82
N ASP A 172 -8.17 -11.19 -17.83
CA ASP A 172 -9.30 -10.26 -17.93
C ASP A 172 -8.97 -9.15 -18.94
N ALA A 173 -9.59 -9.22 -20.11
CA ALA A 173 -9.36 -8.28 -21.21
C ALA A 173 -9.80 -6.85 -20.87
N ASN A 174 -10.86 -6.66 -20.08
CA ASN A 174 -11.28 -5.33 -19.64
C ASN A 174 -10.26 -4.73 -18.68
N ALA A 175 -9.71 -5.54 -17.78
CA ALA A 175 -8.63 -5.09 -16.90
C ALA A 175 -7.35 -4.76 -17.68
N ALA A 176 -7.01 -5.53 -18.72
CA ALA A 176 -5.89 -5.23 -19.60
C ALA A 176 -6.08 -3.89 -20.34
N TYR A 177 -7.28 -3.62 -20.86
CA TYR A 177 -7.60 -2.33 -21.47
C TYR A 177 -7.47 -1.16 -20.47
N GLN A 178 -7.95 -1.34 -19.24
CA GLN A 178 -7.82 -0.35 -18.17
C GLN A 178 -6.36 -0.12 -17.79
N ALA A 179 -5.56 -1.18 -17.66
CA ALA A 179 -4.13 -1.08 -17.36
C ALA A 179 -3.38 -0.30 -18.44
N ALA A 180 -3.66 -0.57 -19.72
CA ALA A 180 -3.06 0.14 -20.84
C ALA A 180 -3.28 1.66 -20.75
N ILE A 181 -4.51 2.09 -20.45
CA ILE A 181 -4.84 3.52 -20.31
C ILE A 181 -4.11 4.14 -19.11
N LEU A 182 -4.11 3.50 -17.94
CA LEU A 182 -3.45 4.04 -16.75
C LEU A 182 -1.93 4.20 -16.96
N LEU A 183 -1.29 3.25 -17.62
CA LEU A 183 0.14 3.31 -17.92
C LEU A 183 0.48 4.40 -18.92
N ALA A 184 -0.32 4.55 -19.98
CA ALA A 184 -0.17 5.61 -20.97
C ALA A 184 -0.39 7.02 -20.36
N CYS A 185 -1.36 7.16 -19.44
CA CYS A 185 -1.57 8.40 -18.70
C CYS A 185 -0.36 8.75 -17.81
N GLU A 186 0.22 7.77 -17.11
CA GLU A 186 1.42 8.00 -16.30
C GLU A 186 2.62 8.39 -17.18
N ALA A 187 2.80 7.74 -18.33
CA ALA A 187 3.87 8.06 -19.28
C ALA A 187 3.79 9.52 -19.77
N SER A 188 2.57 10.06 -19.87
CA SER A 188 2.32 11.43 -20.32
C SER A 188 2.74 12.50 -19.29
N LEU A 189 2.92 12.13 -18.01
CA LEU A 189 3.34 13.03 -16.95
C LEU A 189 4.87 13.10 -16.74
N LYS A 190 5.63 12.25 -17.41
CA LYS A 190 7.09 12.18 -17.26
C LYS A 190 7.82 12.72 -18.49
N PRO A 191 7.84 14.05 -18.72
CA PRO A 191 8.52 14.61 -19.88
C PRO A 191 10.05 14.47 -19.78
N ASP A 192 10.60 14.54 -18.56
CA ASP A 192 12.06 14.60 -18.34
C ASP A 192 12.74 13.22 -18.31
N ASP A 193 11.97 12.13 -18.19
CA ASP A 193 12.44 10.75 -18.06
C ASP A 193 12.04 9.96 -19.33
N ALA A 194 12.80 10.14 -20.41
CA ALA A 194 12.51 9.54 -21.71
C ALA A 194 12.51 8.00 -21.66
N GLU A 195 13.44 7.40 -20.93
CA GLU A 195 13.56 5.94 -20.79
C GLU A 195 12.39 5.35 -19.99
N GLY A 196 12.06 5.96 -18.83
CA GLY A 196 10.92 5.55 -18.03
C GLY A 196 9.59 5.76 -18.75
N LYS A 197 9.47 6.83 -19.55
CA LYS A 197 8.32 7.09 -20.42
C LYS A 197 8.17 6.00 -21.47
N GLN A 198 9.24 5.65 -22.20
CA GLN A 198 9.19 4.61 -23.21
C GLN A 198 8.82 3.25 -22.61
N THR A 199 9.41 2.90 -21.48
CA THR A 199 9.08 1.67 -20.73
C THR A 199 7.59 1.58 -20.39
N LEU A 200 6.99 2.69 -19.92
CA LEU A 200 5.57 2.74 -19.62
C LEU A 200 4.69 2.60 -20.87
N LEU A 201 5.09 3.21 -21.98
CA LEU A 201 4.39 3.10 -23.26
C LEU A 201 4.46 1.69 -23.85
N ASP A 202 5.61 1.02 -23.77
CA ASP A 202 5.77 -0.37 -24.21
C ASP A 202 4.87 -1.31 -23.40
N MET A 203 4.78 -1.10 -22.08
CA MET A 203 3.86 -1.84 -21.23
C MET A 203 2.39 -1.52 -21.52
N ALA A 204 2.06 -0.26 -21.77
CA ALA A 204 0.73 0.12 -22.20
C ALA A 204 0.36 -0.56 -23.54
N ALA A 205 1.30 -0.64 -24.48
CA ALA A 205 1.13 -1.31 -25.77
C ALA A 205 0.94 -2.82 -25.63
N PHE A 206 1.73 -3.46 -24.75
CA PHE A 206 1.57 -4.88 -24.41
C PHE A 206 0.15 -5.16 -23.89
N TRP A 207 -0.32 -4.38 -22.90
CA TRP A 207 -1.65 -4.57 -22.33
C TRP A 207 -2.78 -4.24 -23.29
N ARG A 208 -2.61 -3.22 -24.13
CA ARG A 208 -3.54 -2.94 -25.24
C ARG A 208 -3.64 -4.15 -26.15
N GLY A 209 -2.50 -4.74 -26.55
CA GLY A 209 -2.46 -5.94 -27.39
C GLY A 209 -3.20 -7.13 -26.79
N LYS A 210 -3.08 -7.35 -25.47
CA LYS A 210 -3.84 -8.39 -24.75
C LYS A 210 -5.35 -8.15 -24.72
N ALA A 211 -5.79 -6.89 -24.82
CA ALA A 211 -7.20 -6.52 -24.87
C ALA A 211 -7.77 -6.49 -26.31
N THR A 212 -6.93 -6.29 -27.32
CA THR A 212 -7.33 -6.26 -28.74
C THR A 212 -8.04 -7.56 -29.14
N GLY A 213 -9.15 -7.43 -29.87
CA GLY A 213 -10.00 -8.55 -30.29
C GLY A 213 -11.01 -9.02 -29.23
N LYS A 214 -10.79 -8.69 -27.95
CA LYS A 214 -11.73 -9.01 -26.84
C LYS A 214 -12.50 -7.79 -26.35
N VAL A 215 -11.89 -6.61 -26.44
CA VAL A 215 -12.51 -5.32 -26.13
C VAL A 215 -12.50 -4.48 -27.40
N GLU A 216 -13.68 -4.18 -27.95
CA GLU A 216 -13.86 -3.44 -29.21
C GLU A 216 -13.06 -2.12 -29.21
N LYS A 217 -13.12 -1.38 -28.09
CA LYS A 217 -12.43 -0.09 -27.92
C LYS A 217 -10.90 -0.19 -27.86
N ALA A 218 -10.34 -1.37 -27.63
CA ALA A 218 -8.89 -1.55 -27.53
C ALA A 218 -8.18 -1.42 -28.89
N ALA A 219 -8.83 -1.86 -29.97
CA ALA A 219 -8.27 -1.76 -31.32
C ALA A 219 -8.11 -0.30 -31.77
N ALA A 220 -9.04 0.56 -31.37
CA ALA A 220 -9.02 1.99 -31.68
C ALA A 220 -8.20 2.84 -30.67
N LEU A 221 -7.64 2.23 -29.63
CA LEU A 221 -6.92 2.98 -28.58
C LEU A 221 -5.53 3.40 -29.07
N ARG A 222 -5.33 4.72 -29.23
CA ARG A 222 -3.98 5.32 -29.23
C ARG A 222 -3.55 5.66 -27.80
N LEU A 223 -2.27 5.47 -27.53
CA LEU A 223 -1.66 5.59 -26.19
C LEU A 223 -1.18 7.02 -25.90
N ASP A 224 -1.60 7.99 -26.69
CA ASP A 224 -1.23 9.39 -26.60
C ASP A 224 -2.37 10.33 -27.05
N GLY A 225 -2.19 11.61 -26.74
CA GLY A 225 -3.02 12.72 -27.22
C GLY A 225 -4.52 12.63 -26.90
N ILE A 226 -5.34 13.15 -27.81
CA ILE A 226 -6.79 13.32 -27.62
C ILE A 226 -7.50 11.97 -27.44
N GLN A 227 -7.02 10.92 -28.11
CA GLN A 227 -7.63 9.59 -28.03
C GLN A 227 -7.41 8.94 -26.67
N LEU A 228 -6.21 9.05 -26.10
CA LEU A 228 -5.95 8.61 -24.72
C LEU A 228 -6.85 9.35 -23.73
N ARG A 229 -6.95 10.68 -23.85
CA ARG A 229 -7.82 11.49 -22.98
C ARG A 229 -9.28 11.02 -23.06
N ARG A 230 -9.83 10.86 -24.27
CA ARG A 230 -11.20 10.38 -24.48
C ARG A 230 -11.42 8.96 -23.91
N ALA A 231 -10.43 8.08 -24.02
CA ALA A 231 -10.51 6.74 -23.45
C ALA A 231 -10.58 6.77 -21.92
N ALA A 232 -9.74 7.59 -21.28
CA ALA A 232 -9.76 7.79 -19.82
C ALA A 232 -11.09 8.43 -19.36
N GLU A 233 -11.58 9.44 -20.08
CA GLU A 233 -12.88 10.08 -19.84
C GLU A 233 -14.03 9.07 -19.89
N ASN A 234 -14.07 8.24 -20.93
CA ASN A 234 -15.09 7.20 -21.10
C ASN A 234 -15.08 6.18 -19.96
N LEU A 235 -13.90 5.77 -19.48
CA LEU A 235 -13.80 4.90 -18.30
C LEU A 235 -14.32 5.60 -17.04
N ALA A 236 -13.90 6.84 -16.79
CA ALA A 236 -14.34 7.60 -15.63
C ALA A 236 -15.87 7.76 -15.59
N LEU A 237 -16.47 8.15 -16.72
CA LEU A 237 -17.93 8.29 -16.85
C LEU A 237 -18.65 6.94 -16.76
N GLY A 238 -18.09 5.87 -17.35
CA GLY A 238 -18.65 4.53 -17.26
C GLY A 238 -18.73 4.03 -15.81
N TYR A 239 -17.66 4.20 -15.03
CA TYR A 239 -17.65 3.86 -13.61
C TYR A 239 -18.66 4.69 -12.81
N LYS A 240 -18.71 6.01 -13.05
CA LYS A 240 -19.69 6.91 -12.41
C LYS A 240 -21.13 6.46 -12.68
N ARG A 241 -21.47 6.12 -13.93
CA ARG A 241 -22.81 5.61 -14.29
C ARG A 241 -23.15 4.28 -13.63
N SER A 242 -22.15 3.43 -13.39
CA SER A 242 -22.34 2.14 -12.71
C SER A 242 -22.49 2.25 -11.18
N GLY A 243 -22.46 3.46 -10.61
CA GLY A 243 -22.53 3.70 -9.17
C GLY A 243 -21.26 3.27 -8.41
N LYS A 244 -20.20 2.87 -9.12
CA LYS A 244 -18.93 2.45 -8.52
C LYS A 244 -17.97 3.64 -8.45
N PRO A 245 -17.57 4.09 -7.24
CA PRO A 245 -16.58 5.16 -7.13
C PRO A 245 -15.24 4.66 -7.66
N CYS A 246 -14.74 5.27 -8.74
CA CYS A 246 -13.44 4.94 -9.32
C CYS A 246 -12.63 6.22 -9.60
N VAL A 247 -12.14 6.82 -8.52
CA VAL A 247 -11.35 8.07 -8.54
C VAL A 247 -10.13 7.97 -9.45
N ILE A 248 -9.55 6.78 -9.62
CA ILE A 248 -8.35 6.58 -10.42
C ILE A 248 -8.54 6.95 -11.90
N PHE A 249 -9.71 6.70 -12.50
CA PHE A 249 -9.94 7.02 -13.92
C PHE A 249 -10.23 8.51 -14.14
N PHE A 250 -10.85 9.18 -13.16
CA PHE A 250 -10.94 10.64 -13.17
C PHE A 250 -9.56 11.28 -13.08
N ARG A 251 -8.68 10.75 -12.21
CA ARG A 251 -7.28 11.18 -12.15
C ARG A 251 -6.57 10.96 -13.48
N ALA A 252 -6.71 9.79 -14.09
CA ALA A 252 -6.10 9.49 -15.39
C ALA A 252 -6.58 10.43 -16.51
N PHE A 253 -7.87 10.74 -16.51
CA PHE A 253 -8.44 11.74 -17.42
C PHE A 253 -7.79 13.11 -17.24
N LEU A 254 -7.73 13.62 -16.01
CA LEU A 254 -7.12 14.93 -15.71
C LEU A 254 -5.63 14.96 -16.06
N GLN A 255 -4.91 13.86 -15.86
CA GLN A 255 -3.49 13.76 -16.24
C GLN A 255 -3.30 13.81 -17.76
N ALA A 256 -4.11 13.05 -18.51
CA ALA A 256 -4.08 13.09 -19.97
C ALA A 256 -4.44 14.48 -20.51
N GLU A 257 -5.37 15.19 -19.85
CA GLU A 257 -5.74 16.56 -20.20
C GLU A 257 -4.59 17.55 -19.95
N ALA A 258 -3.95 17.49 -18.78
CA ALA A 258 -2.82 18.34 -18.43
C ALA A 258 -1.65 18.18 -19.41
N ALA A 259 -1.34 16.95 -19.82
CA ALA A 259 -0.28 16.66 -20.78
C ALA A 259 -0.51 17.30 -22.16
N MET A 260 -1.77 17.45 -22.59
CA MET A 260 -2.11 18.16 -23.83
C MET A 260 -2.06 19.68 -23.70
N GLY A 261 -2.34 20.22 -22.51
CA GLY A 261 -2.30 21.66 -22.24
C GLY A 261 -0.86 22.23 -22.23
N GLY A 262 0.12 21.42 -21.82
CA GLY A 262 1.52 21.82 -21.75
C GLY A 262 2.19 22.09 -23.10
N THR A 263 1.63 21.63 -24.22
CA THR A 263 2.23 21.79 -25.55
C THR A 263 1.95 23.15 -26.21
N ARG A 264 1.16 24.04 -25.58
CA ARG A 264 0.70 25.30 -26.19
C ARG A 264 1.37 26.59 -25.69
N VAL A 265 2.36 26.54 -24.80
CA VAL A 265 2.94 27.77 -24.20
C VAL A 265 4.25 28.24 -24.84
N GLY A 266 4.74 27.59 -25.90
CA GLY A 266 6.07 27.88 -26.45
C GLY A 266 6.13 28.01 -27.97
N THR A 267 5.50 29.02 -28.56
CA THR A 267 5.90 29.67 -29.83
C THR A 267 4.84 30.70 -30.22
N GLY A 268 5.10 31.99 -29.97
CA GLY A 268 4.25 33.07 -30.47
C GLY A 268 3.97 34.21 -29.50
N ALA A 269 4.99 34.71 -28.81
CA ALA A 269 4.97 36.08 -28.29
C ALA A 269 6.38 36.63 -28.43
N GLU A 270 6.75 36.98 -29.67
CA GLU A 270 7.76 38.00 -29.91
C GLU A 270 7.38 39.20 -29.04
N ARG A 271 8.19 39.49 -28.03
CA ARG A 271 8.17 40.79 -27.36
C ARG A 271 8.41 41.83 -28.45
N PRO A 272 7.50 42.79 -28.69
CA PRO A 272 7.83 43.92 -29.53
C PRO A 272 9.00 44.64 -28.87
N ALA A 273 10.08 44.81 -29.65
CA ALA A 273 11.24 45.58 -29.26
C ALA A 273 10.77 46.97 -28.79
N THR A 274 11.04 47.28 -27.54
CA THR A 274 10.88 48.64 -27.01
C THR A 274 11.84 49.53 -27.77
N ARG A 275 11.28 50.25 -28.74
CA ARG A 275 11.94 51.32 -29.49
C ARG A 275 12.28 52.41 -28.48
N GLN A 276 13.55 52.48 -28.07
CA GLN A 276 14.10 53.68 -27.44
C GLN A 276 14.04 54.78 -28.49
N GLN A 277 13.09 55.69 -28.29
CA GLN A 277 12.99 56.92 -29.06
C GLN A 277 13.65 57.99 -28.22
N ASP A 278 14.87 58.35 -28.63
CA ASP A 278 15.42 59.67 -28.38
C ASP A 278 14.40 60.71 -28.85
N ASP A 279 14.00 61.61 -27.96
CA ASP A 279 13.66 62.97 -28.34
C ASP A 279 13.96 63.91 -27.17
N ALA A 280 14.79 64.89 -27.51
CA ALA A 280 15.30 65.96 -26.68
C ALA A 280 14.29 67.10 -26.51
N ASP A 281 14.61 67.98 -25.56
CA ASP A 281 14.29 69.41 -25.55
C ASP A 281 12.82 69.86 -25.60
N SER A 282 12.28 70.33 -24.47
CA SER A 282 12.10 71.79 -24.27
C SER A 282 11.26 72.18 -23.04
N ILE A 283 11.88 72.99 -22.16
CA ILE A 283 11.38 74.29 -21.66
C ILE A 283 9.95 74.35 -21.06
N ARG A 284 9.84 74.64 -19.74
CA ARG A 284 9.31 75.93 -19.18
C ARG A 284 9.10 75.90 -17.65
N ARG A 285 9.80 76.84 -17.00
CA ARG A 285 9.46 77.68 -15.81
C ARG A 285 8.15 77.37 -15.07
N VAL A 286 8.19 77.25 -13.74
CA VAL A 286 7.96 78.33 -12.74
C VAL A 286 8.78 78.00 -11.50
#